data_AF-N0D1U3-F1
#
_entry.id   AF-N0D1U3-F1
#
_cell.length_a   1.000
_cell.length_b   1.000
_cell.length_c   1.000
_cell.angle_alpha   90.00
_cell.angle_beta   90.00
_cell.angle_gamma   90.00
#
_symmetry.space_group_name_H-M   'P 1'
#
loop_
_entity.id
_entity.type
_entity.pdbx_description
1 polymer ?
#
loop_
_entity_poly.entity_id
_entity_poly.type
_entity_poly.pdbx_seq_one_letter_code
_entity_poly.pdbx_strand_id
1 'polypeptide(L)' 'MALDDPRSATPIGLGCRICERQDCAQRARPPAGGRLAVDPDRRTHVPYPVVADGLSAPPSGISGA' A
#
# COMPACT_ATOMS: atom_id res chain seq x y z
N MET A 1 4.10 -15.67 21.89
CA MET A 1 4.37 -15.61 20.44
C MET A 1 3.59 -16.75 19.82
N ALA A 2 2.45 -16.46 19.21
CA ALA A 2 1.60 -17.46 18.55
C ALA A 2 2.01 -17.49 17.07
N LEU A 3 2.71 -18.56 16.66
CA LEU A 3 3.16 -18.75 15.28
C LEU A 3 2.08 -19.46 14.43
N ASP A 4 1.00 -19.88 15.07
CA ASP A 4 -0.13 -20.62 14.52
C ASP A 4 -1.33 -19.72 14.14
N ASP A 5 -1.33 -18.44 14.50
CA ASP A 5 -2.38 -17.49 14.10
C ASP A 5 -2.11 -16.93 12.70
N PRO A 6 -2.90 -17.29 11.67
CA PRO A 6 -2.72 -16.77 10.31
C PRO A 6 -2.93 -15.26 10.23
N ARG A 7 -3.63 -14.63 11.18
CA ARG A 7 -3.79 -13.16 11.21
C ARG A 7 -2.50 -12.43 11.56
N SER A 8 -1.53 -13.11 12.16
CA SER A 8 -0.22 -12.53 12.48
C SER A 8 0.73 -12.49 11.29
N ALA A 9 0.34 -13.04 10.12
CA ALA A 9 1.17 -13.04 8.94
C ALA A 9 1.29 -11.62 8.36
N THR A 10 2.52 -11.11 8.25
CA THR A 10 2.79 -9.87 7.52
C THR A 10 2.59 -10.12 6.02
N PRO A 11 1.69 -9.39 5.35
CA PRO A 11 1.46 -9.61 3.92
C PRO A 11 2.69 -9.14 3.13
N ILE A 12 3.30 -10.02 2.33
CA ILE A 12 4.44 -9.68 1.46
C ILE A 12 4.04 -9.99 0.01
N GLY A 13 4.30 -9.06 -0.91
CA GLY A 13 4.05 -9.25 -2.34
C GLY A 13 5.24 -9.85 -3.08
N LEU A 14 5.01 -10.33 -4.30
CA LEU A 14 6.02 -11.01 -5.14
C LEU A 14 7.19 -10.09 -5.55
N GLY A 15 6.96 -8.78 -5.61
CA GLY A 15 8.00 -7.78 -5.83
C GLY A 15 7.43 -6.39 -6.08
N CYS A 16 8.18 -5.33 -5.77
CA CYS A 16 7.66 -3.95 -5.77
C CYS A 16 7.01 -3.51 -7.09
N ARG A 17 7.51 -3.95 -8.25
CA ARG A 17 6.96 -3.57 -9.56
C ARG A 17 5.64 -4.27 -9.93
N ILE A 18 5.33 -5.41 -9.30
CA ILE A 18 4.15 -6.23 -9.63
C ILE A 18 3.24 -6.48 -8.41
N CYS A 19 3.60 -5.95 -7.25
CA CYS A 19 2.82 -6.07 -6.02
C CYS A 19 1.53 -5.24 -6.12
N GLU A 20 0.40 -5.91 -5.97
CA GLU A 20 -0.97 -5.36 -6.02
C GLU A 20 -1.40 -4.59 -4.77
N ARG A 21 -0.63 -4.66 -3.67
CA ARG A 21 -0.99 -4.02 -2.39
C ARG A 21 -1.01 -2.49 -2.51
N GLN A 22 -2.16 -1.87 -2.29
CA GLN A 22 -2.28 -0.41 -2.38
C GLN A 22 -1.66 0.31 -1.17
N ASP A 23 -1.69 -0.29 0.01
CA ASP A 23 -1.16 0.27 1.26
C ASP A 23 0.16 -0.40 1.67
N CYS A 24 1.24 -0.11 0.95
CA CYS A 24 2.57 -0.68 1.18
C CYS A 24 3.60 0.42 1.41
N ALA A 25 3.84 0.77 2.67
CA ALA A 25 4.83 1.78 3.08
C ALA A 25 6.27 1.42 2.68
N GLN A 26 6.57 0.12 2.51
CA GLN A 26 7.90 -0.38 2.16
C GLN A 26 8.13 -0.48 0.65
N ARG A 27 7.24 0.07 -0.19
CA ARG A 27 7.35 0.00 -1.65
C ARG A 27 8.57 0.79 -2.15
N ALA A 28 9.54 0.10 -2.73
CA ALA A 28 10.80 0.69 -3.18
C ALA A 28 10.83 1.13 -4.65
N ARG A 29 9.88 0.69 -5.49
CA ARG A 29 9.77 1.07 -6.91
C ARG A 29 8.31 1.27 -7.33
N PRO A 30 8.04 2.14 -8.32
CA PRO A 30 6.72 2.26 -8.92
C PRO A 30 6.21 0.91 -9.49
N PRO A 31 4.91 0.62 -9.40
CA PRO A 31 4.29 -0.49 -10.11
C PRO A 31 4.44 -0.35 -11.63
N ALA A 32 4.60 -1.48 -12.33
CA ALA A 32 4.68 -1.49 -13.79
C ALA A 32 3.32 -1.34 -14.48
N GLY A 33 2.23 -1.74 -13.80
CA GLY A 33 0.90 -1.90 -14.40
C GLY A 33 -0.21 -1.02 -13.81
N GLY A 34 0.11 0.13 -13.20
CA GLY A 34 -0.90 1.02 -12.59
C GLY A 34 -0.57 2.50 -12.76
N ARG A 35 -1.59 3.36 -12.72
CA ARG A 35 -1.40 4.82 -12.76
C ARG A 35 -1.13 5.36 -11.36
N LEU A 36 -0.16 6.25 -11.25
CA LEU A 36 0.15 6.91 -9.99
C LEU A 36 -0.86 8.02 -9.67
N ALA A 37 -1.29 8.08 -8.41
CA ALA A 37 -2.14 9.12 -7.85
C ALA A 37 -1.25 10.26 -7.29
N VAL A 38 -0.62 11.03 -8.17
CA VAL A 38 0.24 12.15 -7.80
C VAL A 38 -0.60 13.39 -7.50
N ASP A 39 -0.49 13.90 -6.27
CA ASP A 39 -1.09 15.15 -5.82
C ASP A 39 0.00 15.99 -5.12
N PRO A 40 0.41 17.15 -5.69
CA PRO A 40 1.48 18.00 -5.15
C PRO A 40 1.20 18.54 -3.74
N ASP A 41 -0.07 18.69 -3.37
CA ASP A 41 -0.49 19.29 -2.10
C ASP A 41 -0.67 18.22 -1.00
N ARG A 42 -0.51 16.94 -1.34
CA ARG A 42 -0.66 15.82 -0.42
C ARG A 42 0.62 15.05 -0.20
N ARG A 43 0.86 14.71 1.07
CA ARG A 43 1.91 13.78 1.49
C ARG A 43 1.24 12.49 1.97
N THR A 44 1.80 11.34 1.59
CA THR A 44 1.31 10.02 1.99
C THR A 44 2.47 9.20 2.56
N HIS A 45 2.15 8.29 3.48
CA HIS A 45 3.11 7.32 4.01
C HIS A 45 3.39 6.17 3.03
N VAL A 46 2.59 6.04 1.97
CA VAL A 46 2.77 5.04 0.91
C VAL A 46 3.53 5.65 -0.27
N PRO A 47 4.76 5.18 -0.57
CA PRO A 47 5.46 5.60 -1.78
C PRO A 47 4.71 5.12 -3.03
N TYR A 48 4.70 5.96 -4.07
CA TYR A 48 4.07 5.63 -5.37
C TYR A 48 2.59 5.22 -5.22
N PRO A 49 1.72 6.07 -4.65
CA PRO A 49 0.31 5.74 -4.49
C PRO A 49 -0.30 5.48 -5.87
N VAL A 50 -1.15 4.46 -5.97
CA VAL A 50 -1.86 4.11 -7.21
C VAL A 50 -3.30 4.59 -7.14
N VAL A 51 -3.88 4.94 -8.30
CA VAL A 51 -5.32 5.16 -8.37
C VAL A 51 -6.04 3.85 -8.06
N ALA A 52 -6.94 3.86 -7.08
CA ALA A 52 -7.80 2.72 -6.85
C ALA A 52 -8.83 2.67 -7.99
N ASP A 53 -8.86 1.58 -8.76
CA ASP A 53 -9.95 1.30 -9.70
C ASP A 53 -11.22 0.98 -8.88
N GLY A 54 -11.88 2.02 -8.39
CA GLY A 54 -13.28 2.07 -7.95
C GLY A 54 -13.75 1.13 -6.83
N LEU A 55 -12.92 0.21 -6.31
CA LEU A 55 -13.34 -0.75 -5.29
C LEU A 55 -12.23 -0.96 -4.25
N SER A 56 -12.47 -0.43 -3.05
CA SER A 56 -11.78 -0.75 -1.79
C SER A 56 -10.41 -0.09 -1.51
N ALA A 57 -10.44 1.11 -0.93
CA ALA A 57 -9.99 1.33 0.45
C ALA A 57 -10.29 2.79 0.87
N PRO A 58 -10.93 3.06 2.03
CA PRO A 58 -10.90 4.41 2.60
C PRO A 58 -9.45 4.78 2.97
N PRO A 59 -9.07 6.07 2.96
CA PRO A 59 -7.77 6.48 3.45
C PRO A 59 -7.69 6.08 4.91
N SER A 60 -6.78 5.15 5.25
CA SER A 60 -6.42 4.84 6.62
C SER A 60 -6.08 6.15 7.31
N GLY A 61 -7.04 6.64 8.11
CA GLY A 61 -6.89 7.85 8.90
C GLY A 61 -5.64 7.72 9.74
N ILE A 62 -4.83 8.77 9.72
CA ILE A 62 -3.75 8.95 10.69
C ILE A 62 -4.34 8.93 12.11
N SER A 63 -4.33 7.78 12.78
CA SER A 63 -4.58 7.72 14.21
C SER A 63 -3.32 8.21 14.92
N GLY A 64 -3.16 9.53 15.00
CA GLY A 64 -2.20 10.19 15.88
C GLY A 64 -2.78 10.26 17.30
N ALA A 65 -2.07 9.68 18.25
CA ALA A 65 -2.12 10.07 19.65
C ALA A 65 -1.13 11.23 19.88
#